data_AF-A0A086BJN6-F1
#
_entry.id   AF-A0A086BJN6-F1
#
_cell.length_a   1.000
_cell.length_b   1.000
_cell.length_c   1.000
_cell.angle_alpha   90.00
_cell.angle_beta   90.00
_cell.angle_gamma   90.00
#
_symmetry.space_group_name_H-M   'P 1'
#
loop_
_entity.id
_entity.type
_entity.pdbx_description
1 polymer ?
#
loop_
_entity_poly.entity_id
_entity_poly.type
_entity_poly.pdbx_seq_one_letter_code
_entity_poly.pdbx_strand_id
1 'polypeptide(L)'
;MKKLTTIFKLFMLASVLLLSSCQNESTEVLQEDTTARNSVAELKKELTPSSLSIPEAVQTQLNDSKQNIEKYLRANLQITGVSVLGQLSTEKGISISKDLISNKGSYIASGNITDPESVKIGKIGSINSAEELSEAQKGLTDLVAQEVKTNTGVLEITWNHKGEQFSTLCFYNSNGIIWDNVLGGLIMMDRGSTIETSKDTQAKVASKWFKEWWTAKWLWGSKRGEIGYQITIYYNGSTVSNADVSDWGNISLGKAKSESKILKRTGAYGQCKYALGLCTPTGSLSFNSNNFTVSFSGLGSNIVSNGTKSLYP
;
A
#
# COMPACT_ATOMS: atom_id res chain seq x y z
N MET A 1 -18.53 29.91 99.66
CA MET A 1 -17.43 28.90 99.63
C MET A 1 -17.23 28.51 98.18
N LYS A 2 -16.25 29.11 97.49
CA LYS A 2 -14.96 28.50 97.13
C LYS A 2 -15.08 27.18 96.33
N LYS A 3 -14.70 27.31 95.05
CA LYS A 3 -13.86 26.40 94.23
C LYS A 3 -14.50 25.20 93.53
N LEU A 4 -14.11 25.09 92.24
CA LEU A 4 -13.74 23.90 91.45
C LEU A 4 -14.79 22.78 91.42
N THR A 5 -15.35 22.34 90.30
CA THR A 5 -14.80 21.98 88.98
C THR A 5 -16.06 21.76 88.14
N THR A 6 -16.16 22.09 86.86
CA THR A 6 -15.68 21.20 85.80
C THR A 6 -15.83 21.97 84.49
N ILE A 7 -14.75 22.62 84.07
CA ILE A 7 -14.52 23.09 82.71
C ILE A 7 -14.16 21.84 81.92
N PHE A 8 -15.15 21.17 81.31
CA PHE A 8 -14.99 20.16 80.25
C PHE A 8 -16.40 19.72 79.89
N LYS A 9 -16.92 20.14 78.72
CA LYS A 9 -18.13 19.64 78.00
C LYS A 9 -18.97 20.69 77.26
N LEU A 10 -18.50 21.92 77.03
CA LEU A 10 -19.24 22.88 76.18
C LEU A 10 -18.46 23.42 74.98
N PHE A 11 -17.46 22.68 74.50
CA PHE A 11 -16.76 22.96 73.25
C PHE A 11 -16.41 21.62 72.58
N MET A 12 -17.41 20.94 72.02
CA MET A 12 -17.23 19.75 71.18
C MET A 12 -18.57 19.38 70.51
N LEU A 13 -19.19 20.33 69.81
CA LEU A 13 -20.34 20.02 68.93
C LEU A 13 -20.52 21.07 67.82
N ALA A 14 -19.40 21.61 67.32
CA ALA A 14 -19.34 22.50 66.16
C ALA A 14 -18.07 22.24 65.34
N SER A 15 -17.80 20.98 65.01
CA SER A 15 -16.72 20.58 64.11
C SER A 15 -17.11 19.27 63.39
N VAL A 16 -18.18 19.33 62.62
CA VAL A 16 -18.43 18.40 61.51
C VAL A 16 -18.75 19.27 60.32
N LEU A 17 -17.68 19.73 59.67
CA LEU A 17 -17.60 20.23 58.30
C LEU A 17 -16.16 20.72 58.18
N LEU A 18 -15.49 20.35 57.09
CA LEU A 18 -14.07 20.58 56.78
C LEU A 18 -13.12 19.52 57.34
N LEU A 19 -13.04 18.38 56.64
CA LEU A 19 -11.82 17.84 56.01
C LEU A 19 -11.99 16.35 55.64
N SER A 20 -12.39 16.12 54.38
CA SER A 20 -12.04 14.94 53.57
C SER A 20 -11.70 15.50 52.18
N SER A 21 -10.42 15.76 51.91
CA SER A 21 -9.50 14.85 51.23
C SER A 21 -9.64 14.87 49.70
N CYS A 22 -8.72 15.62 49.08
CA CYS A 22 -8.10 15.44 47.77
C CYS A 22 -8.92 14.80 46.64
N GLN A 23 -9.21 15.60 45.61
CA GLN A 23 -8.77 15.25 44.25
C GLN A 23 -8.51 16.55 43.48
N ASN A 24 -7.32 16.60 42.87
CA ASN A 24 -6.87 17.68 42.00
C ASN A 24 -7.98 18.09 41.05
N GLU A 25 -8.37 19.37 41.08
CA GLU A 25 -8.90 20.04 39.90
C GLU A 25 -7.75 20.17 38.90
N SER A 26 -7.42 19.08 38.23
CA SER A 26 -6.84 19.15 36.91
C SER A 26 -7.90 19.80 36.05
N THR A 27 -7.76 21.11 35.86
CA THR A 27 -8.28 21.79 34.68
C THR A 27 -7.87 20.91 33.51
N GLU A 28 -8.81 20.14 32.96
CA GLU A 28 -8.68 19.61 31.60
C GLU A 28 -8.61 20.84 30.72
N VAL A 29 -7.39 21.38 30.61
CA VAL A 29 -6.94 22.00 29.38
C VAL A 29 -7.18 20.90 28.36
N LEU A 30 -8.28 21.03 27.63
CA LEU A 30 -8.36 20.55 26.27
C LEU A 30 -7.06 21.05 25.63
N GLN A 31 -6.04 20.19 25.61
CA GLN A 31 -5.01 20.26 24.60
C GLN A 31 -5.78 20.03 23.30
N GLU A 32 -6.35 21.12 22.77
CA GLU A 32 -6.42 21.28 21.34
C GLU A 32 -5.01 20.96 20.85
N ASP A 33 -4.88 19.80 20.23
CA ASP A 33 -3.76 19.42 19.37
C ASP A 33 -3.57 20.59 18.38
N THR A 34 -2.73 21.54 18.76
CA THR A 34 -2.45 22.78 18.03
C THR A 34 -1.39 22.54 16.96
N THR A 35 -1.28 21.30 16.47
CA THR A 35 -0.81 21.07 15.10
C THR A 35 -1.91 21.52 14.16
N ALA A 36 -1.75 22.69 13.55
CA ALA A 36 -2.58 23.14 12.43
C ALA A 36 -2.81 21.95 11.49
N ARG A 37 -4.03 21.41 11.51
CA ARG A 37 -4.37 20.22 10.75
C ARG A 37 -4.46 20.64 9.30
N ASN A 38 -3.34 20.46 8.59
CA ASN A 38 -3.20 20.71 7.16
C ASN A 38 -4.49 20.28 6.45
N SER A 39 -5.13 21.22 5.76
CA SER A 39 -6.44 21.05 5.14
C SER A 39 -6.37 21.25 3.63
N VAL A 40 -7.35 20.71 2.89
CA VAL A 40 -7.48 20.95 1.44
C VAL A 40 -7.65 22.44 1.15
N ALA A 41 -8.28 23.20 2.05
CA ALA A 41 -8.41 24.65 1.93
C ALA A 41 -7.06 25.37 2.02
N GLU A 42 -6.16 24.93 2.89
CA GLU A 42 -4.79 25.44 2.97
C GLU A 42 -3.97 25.00 1.75
N LEU A 43 -4.11 23.75 1.30
CA LEU A 43 -3.47 23.29 0.08
C LEU A 43 -3.82 24.19 -1.11
N LYS A 44 -5.11 24.51 -1.30
CA LYS A 44 -5.59 25.40 -2.37
C LYS A 44 -4.91 26.77 -2.40
N LYS A 45 -4.44 27.29 -1.26
CA LYS A 45 -3.70 28.56 -1.19
C LYS A 45 -2.26 28.44 -1.72
N GLU A 46 -1.73 27.22 -1.73
CA GLU A 46 -0.39 26.87 -2.23
C GLU A 46 -0.45 26.28 -3.65
N LEU A 47 -1.61 26.34 -4.31
CA LEU A 47 -1.79 25.92 -5.69
C LEU A 47 -1.84 27.14 -6.61
N THR A 48 -1.23 27.01 -7.79
CA THR A 48 -1.49 27.90 -8.91
C THR A 48 -2.71 27.39 -9.68
N PRO A 49 -3.58 28.29 -10.19
CA PRO A 49 -4.64 27.90 -11.10
C PRO A 49 -4.04 27.20 -12.31
N SER A 50 -4.42 25.95 -12.55
CA SER A 50 -4.10 25.26 -13.80
C SER A 50 -5.18 25.54 -14.85
N SER A 51 -4.89 25.24 -16.11
CA SER A 51 -5.96 25.11 -17.10
C SER A 51 -7.05 24.18 -16.55
N LEU A 52 -8.32 24.54 -16.72
CA LEU A 52 -9.45 23.70 -16.29
C LEU A 52 -9.47 22.32 -17.00
N SER A 53 -8.72 22.18 -18.10
CA SER A 53 -8.59 20.92 -18.84
C SER A 53 -7.56 19.99 -18.21
N ILE A 54 -8.00 18.79 -17.83
CA ILE A 54 -7.15 17.67 -17.43
C ILE A 54 -6.42 17.13 -18.68
N PRO A 55 -5.13 16.76 -18.60
CA PRO A 55 -4.41 16.14 -19.73
C PRO A 55 -5.11 14.86 -20.22
N GLU A 56 -5.07 14.63 -21.54
CA GLU A 56 -5.75 13.49 -22.17
C GLU A 56 -5.31 12.13 -21.60
N ALA A 57 -4.01 11.97 -21.30
CA ALA A 57 -3.48 10.77 -20.67
C ALA A 57 -4.14 10.49 -19.31
N VAL A 58 -4.30 11.52 -18.47
CA VAL A 58 -4.94 11.43 -17.16
C VAL A 58 -6.43 11.14 -17.32
N GLN A 59 -7.11 11.81 -18.25
CA GLN A 59 -8.52 11.57 -18.51
C GLN A 59 -8.80 10.13 -18.97
N THR A 60 -7.95 9.60 -19.86
CA THR A 60 -8.01 8.21 -20.32
C THR A 60 -7.82 7.25 -19.15
N GLN A 61 -6.79 7.46 -18.33
CA GLN A 61 -6.55 6.63 -17.15
C GLN A 61 -7.71 6.66 -16.15
N LEU A 62 -8.33 7.82 -15.92
CA LEU A 62 -9.53 7.93 -15.07
C LEU A 62 -10.71 7.15 -15.68
N ASN A 63 -10.93 7.25 -16.99
CA ASN A 63 -12.02 6.55 -17.68
C ASN A 63 -11.82 5.02 -17.64
N ASP A 64 -10.62 4.55 -17.96
CA ASP A 64 -10.28 3.13 -17.91
C ASP A 64 -10.37 2.57 -16.48
N SER A 65 -9.94 3.36 -15.49
CA SER A 65 -10.10 3.01 -14.08
C SER A 65 -11.57 2.87 -13.70
N LYS A 66 -12.43 3.81 -14.11
CA LYS A 66 -13.89 3.73 -13.90
C LYS A 66 -14.46 2.44 -14.48
N GLN A 67 -14.13 2.13 -15.74
CA GLN A 67 -14.61 0.93 -16.42
C GLN A 67 -14.18 -0.36 -15.71
N ASN A 68 -12.90 -0.45 -15.30
CA ASN A 68 -12.42 -1.64 -14.59
C ASN A 68 -13.01 -1.75 -13.18
N ILE A 69 -13.14 -0.64 -12.44
CA ILE A 69 -13.82 -0.63 -11.14
C ILE A 69 -15.27 -1.10 -11.29
N GLU A 70 -16.01 -0.59 -12.27
CA GLU A 70 -17.39 -1.00 -12.53
C GLU A 70 -17.48 -2.49 -12.89
N LYS A 71 -16.59 -2.97 -13.76
CA LYS A 71 -16.54 -4.38 -14.18
C LYS A 71 -16.33 -5.33 -13.01
N TYR A 72 -15.41 -5.00 -12.11
CA TYR A 72 -14.95 -5.94 -11.09
C TYR A 72 -15.57 -5.70 -9.71
N LEU A 73 -15.77 -4.44 -9.30
CA LEU A 73 -16.32 -4.06 -7.99
C LEU A 73 -17.77 -3.57 -8.06
N ARG A 74 -18.33 -3.35 -9.26
CA ARG A 74 -19.72 -2.93 -9.47
C ARG A 74 -20.07 -1.70 -8.65
N ALA A 75 -21.15 -1.75 -7.87
CA ALA A 75 -21.61 -0.66 -7.01
C ALA A 75 -20.86 -0.57 -5.66
N ASN A 76 -19.91 -1.47 -5.38
CA ASN A 76 -19.18 -1.44 -4.12
C ASN A 76 -18.22 -0.26 -4.05
N LEU A 77 -17.62 0.16 -5.17
CA LEU A 77 -16.76 1.34 -5.27
C LEU A 77 -17.03 2.07 -6.59
N GLN A 78 -17.16 3.39 -6.56
CA GLN A 78 -17.40 4.20 -7.77
C GLN A 78 -16.67 5.54 -7.68
N ILE A 79 -16.13 6.01 -8.79
CA ILE A 79 -15.68 7.42 -8.93
C ILE A 79 -16.91 8.24 -9.33
N THR A 80 -17.36 9.09 -8.43
CA THR A 80 -18.57 9.92 -8.59
C THR A 80 -18.27 11.36 -9.00
N GLY A 81 -17.04 11.83 -8.78
CA GLY A 81 -16.62 13.18 -9.15
C GLY A 81 -15.11 13.30 -9.32
N VAL A 82 -14.69 14.22 -10.17
CA VAL A 82 -13.28 14.63 -10.32
C VAL A 82 -13.25 16.15 -10.44
N SER A 83 -12.47 16.81 -9.60
CA SER A 83 -12.32 18.26 -9.58
C SER A 83 -10.85 18.65 -9.68
N VAL A 84 -10.54 19.58 -10.58
CA VAL A 84 -9.18 20.12 -10.72
C VAL A 84 -8.93 21.15 -9.62
N LEU A 85 -7.93 20.92 -8.78
CA LEU A 85 -7.58 21.85 -7.71
C LEU A 85 -6.53 22.89 -8.15
N GLY A 86 -5.61 22.50 -9.03
CA GLY A 86 -4.54 23.36 -9.53
C GLY A 86 -3.21 22.62 -9.66
N GLN A 87 -2.10 23.37 -9.66
CA GLN A 87 -0.74 22.85 -9.71
C GLN A 87 0.06 23.29 -8.47
N LEU A 88 0.83 22.37 -7.90
CA LEU A 88 1.73 22.65 -6.77
C LEU A 88 2.78 23.68 -7.19
N SER A 89 2.81 24.83 -6.52
CA SER A 89 3.77 25.90 -6.83
C SER A 89 4.84 26.08 -5.76
N THR A 90 4.63 25.54 -4.55
CA THR A 90 5.53 25.71 -3.41
C THR A 90 5.89 24.38 -2.75
N GLU A 91 7.07 24.33 -2.13
CA GLU A 91 7.49 23.21 -1.26
C GLU A 91 6.53 23.01 -0.08
N LYS A 92 5.94 24.11 0.41
CA LYS A 92 4.90 24.06 1.43
C LYS A 92 3.66 23.31 0.94
N GLY A 93 3.21 23.54 -0.30
CA GLY A 93 2.12 22.79 -0.91
C GLY A 93 2.41 21.29 -1.03
N ILE A 94 3.66 20.92 -1.35
CA ILE A 94 4.11 19.52 -1.37
C ILE A 94 4.06 18.91 0.05
N SER A 95 4.53 19.65 1.06
CA SER A 95 4.46 19.19 2.46
C SER A 95 3.02 19.01 2.95
N ILE A 96 2.13 19.97 2.66
CA ILE A 96 0.70 19.86 2.99
C ILE A 96 0.09 18.64 2.30
N SER A 97 0.42 18.42 1.02
CA SER A 97 -0.04 17.25 0.25
C SER A 97 0.41 15.94 0.88
N LYS A 98 1.68 15.86 1.30
CA LYS A 98 2.24 14.70 2.02
C LYS A 98 1.43 14.38 3.27
N ASP A 99 1.17 15.40 4.08
CA ASP A 99 0.46 15.23 5.35
C ASP A 99 -1.01 14.87 5.12
N LEU A 100 -1.64 15.45 4.10
CA LEU A 100 -3.02 15.14 3.72
C LEU A 100 -3.20 13.72 3.24
N ILE A 101 -2.28 13.15 2.45
CA ILE A 101 -2.47 11.77 1.97
C ILE A 101 -2.06 10.71 3.01
N SER A 102 -1.15 11.05 3.93
CA SER A 102 -0.65 10.13 4.95
C SER A 102 -1.38 10.25 6.29
N ASN A 103 -2.31 11.20 6.45
CA ASN A 103 -3.06 11.37 7.69
C ASN A 103 -3.85 10.10 8.04
N LYS A 104 -3.97 9.78 9.34
CA LYS A 104 -4.78 8.65 9.83
C LYS A 104 -6.23 8.70 9.35
N GLY A 105 -6.78 9.90 9.13
CA GLY A 105 -8.14 10.10 8.64
C GLY A 105 -8.31 9.97 7.12
N SER A 106 -7.22 9.84 6.36
CA SER A 106 -7.27 9.76 4.91
C SER A 106 -7.70 8.38 4.47
N TYR A 107 -8.45 8.29 3.37
CA TYR A 107 -8.85 7.01 2.82
C TYR A 107 -7.71 6.39 2.01
N ILE A 108 -7.64 5.08 2.07
CA ILE A 108 -6.73 4.27 1.28
C ILE A 108 -7.42 2.96 0.90
N ALA A 109 -6.95 2.36 -0.19
CA ALA A 109 -7.42 1.07 -0.63
C ALA A 109 -6.26 0.09 -0.82
N SER A 110 -6.55 -1.20 -0.69
CA SER A 110 -5.63 -2.29 -1.07
C SER A 110 -6.43 -3.52 -1.46
N GLY A 111 -5.81 -4.43 -2.20
CA GLY A 111 -6.42 -5.64 -2.73
C GLY A 111 -6.37 -5.71 -4.26
N ASN A 112 -6.67 -6.89 -4.77
CA ASN A 112 -6.76 -7.16 -6.20
C ASN A 112 -8.22 -7.03 -6.62
N ILE A 113 -8.54 -6.09 -7.51
CA ILE A 113 -9.94 -5.89 -7.90
C ILE A 113 -10.51 -7.09 -8.66
N THR A 114 -9.67 -7.91 -9.32
CA THR A 114 -10.14 -9.15 -9.96
C THR A 114 -10.50 -10.25 -8.95
N ASP A 115 -10.20 -10.04 -7.68
CA ASP A 115 -10.65 -10.82 -6.53
C ASP A 115 -11.31 -9.88 -5.50
N PRO A 116 -12.58 -9.48 -5.71
CA PRO A 116 -13.22 -8.40 -4.95
C PRO A 116 -13.23 -8.59 -3.43
N GLU A 117 -13.20 -9.83 -2.94
CA GLU A 117 -13.18 -10.14 -1.51
C GLU A 117 -11.83 -9.76 -0.86
N SER A 118 -10.76 -9.63 -1.65
CA SER A 118 -9.45 -9.15 -1.18
C SER A 118 -9.42 -7.64 -0.96
N VAL A 119 -10.42 -6.89 -1.46
CA VAL A 119 -10.42 -5.42 -1.46
C VAL A 119 -10.82 -4.87 -0.10
N LYS A 120 -9.94 -4.02 0.44
CA LYS A 120 -10.13 -3.27 1.68
C LYS A 120 -10.03 -1.78 1.39
N ILE A 121 -11.03 -1.03 1.86
CA ILE A 121 -11.09 0.43 1.70
C ILE A 121 -11.53 1.03 3.03
N GLY A 122 -10.82 2.06 3.48
CA GLY A 122 -11.15 2.77 4.70
C GLY A 122 -10.09 3.80 5.07
N LYS A 123 -10.29 4.44 6.22
CA LYS A 123 -9.32 5.38 6.78
C LYS A 123 -8.05 4.66 7.19
N ILE A 124 -6.88 5.21 6.86
CA ILE A 124 -5.57 4.58 7.15
C ILE A 124 -5.47 4.19 8.64
N GLY A 125 -5.93 5.03 9.57
CA GLY A 125 -5.87 4.72 11.00
C GLY A 125 -6.88 3.67 11.50
N SER A 126 -7.92 3.35 10.72
CA SER A 126 -9.00 2.45 11.14
C SER A 126 -8.82 1.01 10.66
N ILE A 127 -8.04 0.81 9.60
CA ILE A 127 -7.89 -0.51 8.96
C ILE A 127 -6.52 -1.16 9.21
N ASN A 128 -5.73 -0.60 10.14
CA ASN A 128 -4.32 -0.95 10.35
C ASN A 128 -3.96 -1.12 11.83
N SER A 129 -2.99 -2.01 12.10
CA SER A 129 -2.21 -1.97 13.34
C SER A 129 -1.33 -0.71 13.40
N ALA A 130 -0.74 -0.43 14.56
CA ALA A 130 0.19 0.69 14.72
C ALA A 130 1.43 0.55 13.82
N GLU A 131 1.96 -0.67 13.67
CA GLU A 131 3.10 -0.96 12.81
C GLU A 131 2.74 -0.81 11.32
N GLU A 132 1.59 -1.35 10.91
CA GLU A 132 1.11 -1.26 9.52
C GLU A 132 0.82 0.18 9.10
N LEU A 133 0.27 0.97 10.03
CA LEU A 133 0.04 2.41 9.85
C LEU A 133 1.37 3.15 9.62
N SER A 134 2.39 2.89 10.45
CA SER A 134 3.70 3.52 10.31
C SER A 134 4.34 3.22 8.95
N GLU A 135 4.29 1.95 8.52
CA GLU A 135 4.83 1.53 7.22
C GLU A 135 4.07 2.20 6.06
N ALA A 136 2.74 2.26 6.13
CA ALA A 136 1.93 2.90 5.11
C ALA A 136 2.22 4.41 5.01
N GLN A 137 2.32 5.09 6.15
CA GLN A 137 2.64 6.52 6.21
C GLN A 137 4.04 6.82 5.69
N LYS A 138 5.02 5.97 6.03
CA LYS A 138 6.37 6.06 5.48
C LYS A 138 6.35 5.86 3.96
N GLY A 139 5.67 4.83 3.46
CA GLY A 139 5.55 4.56 2.03
C GLY A 139 4.95 5.71 1.23
N LEU A 140 3.89 6.34 1.76
CA LEU A 140 3.27 7.51 1.15
C LEU A 140 4.18 8.74 1.19
N THR A 141 4.90 8.93 2.30
CA THR A 141 5.88 10.02 2.45
C THR A 141 7.02 9.86 1.44
N ASP A 142 7.58 8.65 1.32
CA ASP A 142 8.65 8.34 0.38
C ASP A 142 8.19 8.54 -1.07
N LEU A 143 6.95 8.14 -1.40
CA LEU A 143 6.36 8.37 -2.72
C LEU A 143 6.25 9.86 -3.07
N VAL A 144 5.74 10.68 -2.15
CA VAL A 144 5.60 12.12 -2.37
C VAL A 144 6.96 12.75 -2.56
N ALA A 145 7.95 12.39 -1.74
CA ALA A 145 9.30 12.91 -1.84
C ALA A 145 9.99 12.57 -3.17
N GLN A 146 9.67 11.42 -3.78
CA GLN A 146 10.30 10.97 -5.03
C GLN A 146 9.59 11.52 -6.27
N GLU A 147 8.26 11.47 -6.29
CA GLU A 147 7.47 11.64 -7.52
C GLU A 147 6.72 12.96 -7.59
N VAL A 148 6.40 13.58 -6.45
CA VAL A 148 5.60 14.81 -6.39
C VAL A 148 6.52 16.01 -6.26
N LYS A 149 6.51 16.86 -7.28
CA LYS A 149 7.35 18.07 -7.39
C LYS A 149 6.50 19.30 -7.65
N THR A 150 7.11 20.47 -7.65
CA THR A 150 6.46 21.68 -8.20
C THR A 150 6.02 21.42 -9.64
N ASN A 151 4.96 22.10 -10.06
CA ASN A 151 4.21 21.89 -11.31
C ASN A 151 3.44 20.55 -11.41
N THR A 152 3.46 19.71 -10.38
CA THR A 152 2.56 18.54 -10.31
C THR A 152 1.12 19.02 -10.18
N GLY A 153 0.23 18.51 -11.03
CA GLY A 153 -1.19 18.78 -10.96
C GLY A 153 -1.85 18.01 -9.83
N VAL A 154 -2.87 18.60 -9.22
CA VAL A 154 -3.65 18.01 -8.14
C VAL A 154 -5.12 17.96 -8.53
N LEU A 155 -5.71 16.77 -8.46
CA LEU A 155 -7.15 16.54 -8.54
C LEU A 155 -7.68 16.13 -7.18
N GLU A 156 -8.93 16.46 -6.92
CA GLU A 156 -9.75 15.80 -5.91
C GLU A 156 -10.64 14.79 -6.60
N ILE A 157 -10.56 13.52 -6.19
CA ILE A 157 -11.43 12.45 -6.68
C ILE A 157 -12.45 12.14 -5.60
N THR A 158 -13.73 12.21 -5.95
CA THR A 158 -14.83 11.85 -5.05
C THR A 158 -15.28 10.43 -5.33
N TRP A 159 -15.34 9.63 -4.28
CA TRP A 159 -15.64 8.21 -4.29
C TRP A 159 -16.96 7.94 -3.58
N ASN A 160 -17.69 6.93 -4.04
CA ASN A 160 -18.73 6.27 -3.27
C ASN A 160 -18.28 4.83 -3.01
N HIS A 161 -18.20 4.44 -1.74
CA HIS A 161 -17.95 3.07 -1.33
C HIS A 161 -19.11 2.59 -0.46
N LYS A 162 -19.92 1.67 -0.99
CA LYS A 162 -21.08 1.08 -0.30
C LYS A 162 -22.04 2.12 0.31
N GLY A 163 -22.23 3.26 -0.37
CA GLY A 163 -23.10 4.35 0.06
C GLY A 163 -22.40 5.45 0.87
N GLU A 164 -21.16 5.25 1.29
CA GLU A 164 -20.36 6.26 1.97
C GLU A 164 -19.55 7.08 0.95
N GLN A 165 -19.66 8.41 1.02
CA GLN A 165 -18.91 9.31 0.16
C GLN A 165 -17.63 9.79 0.86
N PHE A 166 -16.51 9.76 0.14
CA PHE A 166 -15.25 10.34 0.60
C PHE A 166 -14.45 10.89 -0.58
N SER A 167 -13.40 11.66 -0.30
CA SER A 167 -12.52 12.20 -1.33
C SER A 167 -11.06 11.85 -1.07
N THR A 168 -10.28 11.75 -2.15
CA THR A 168 -8.83 11.57 -2.12
C THR A 168 -8.14 12.58 -3.02
N LEU A 169 -6.85 12.82 -2.74
CA LEU A 169 -5.99 13.63 -3.60
C LEU A 169 -5.28 12.73 -4.62
N CYS A 170 -5.35 13.14 -5.88
CA CYS A 170 -4.69 12.50 -6.99
C CYS A 170 -3.66 13.44 -7.60
N PHE A 171 -2.40 13.02 -7.60
CA PHE A 171 -1.29 13.75 -8.22
C PHE A 171 -1.09 13.28 -9.65
N TYR A 172 -0.82 14.20 -10.57
CA TYR A 172 -0.63 13.89 -11.98
C TYR A 172 0.34 14.86 -12.68
N ASN A 173 0.84 14.44 -13.84
CA ASN A 173 1.57 15.28 -14.77
C ASN A 173 1.05 15.06 -16.20
N SER A 174 1.75 15.59 -17.21
CA SER A 174 1.37 15.44 -18.62
C SER A 174 1.32 13.98 -19.10
N ASN A 175 2.09 13.08 -18.47
CA ASN A 175 2.21 11.68 -18.85
C ASN A 175 1.15 10.79 -18.18
N GLY A 176 0.44 11.29 -17.17
CA GLY A 176 -0.60 10.55 -16.47
C GLY A 176 -0.63 10.78 -14.96
N ILE A 177 -1.43 9.95 -14.30
CA ILE A 177 -1.58 9.86 -12.86
C ILE A 177 -0.27 9.33 -12.26
N ILE A 178 0.22 10.03 -11.25
CA ILE A 178 1.37 9.64 -10.45
C ILE A 178 0.88 8.76 -9.29
N TRP A 179 -0.05 9.29 -8.49
CA TRP A 179 -0.55 8.57 -7.32
C TRP A 179 -1.89 9.12 -6.83
N ASP A 180 -2.73 8.21 -6.37
CA ASP A 180 -3.91 8.43 -5.54
C ASP A 180 -4.02 7.22 -4.60
N ASN A 181 -4.40 7.44 -3.35
CA ASN A 181 -4.42 6.37 -2.34
C ASN A 181 -5.38 5.22 -2.67
N VAL A 182 -6.41 5.45 -3.48
CA VAL A 182 -7.33 4.40 -3.94
C VAL A 182 -6.87 3.83 -5.27
N LEU A 183 -6.64 4.66 -6.29
CA LEU A 183 -6.21 4.18 -7.62
C LEU A 183 -4.87 3.46 -7.58
N GLY A 184 -3.92 3.97 -6.80
CA GLY A 184 -2.59 3.39 -6.68
C GLY A 184 -2.46 2.37 -5.55
N GLY A 185 -3.39 2.38 -4.61
CA GLY A 185 -3.52 1.35 -3.58
C GLY A 185 -4.02 0.03 -4.13
N LEU A 186 -5.02 0.07 -5.03
CA LEU A 186 -5.58 -1.10 -5.72
C LEU A 186 -4.78 -1.49 -6.97
N ILE A 187 -5.00 -2.73 -7.42
CA ILE A 187 -4.36 -3.30 -8.60
C ILE A 187 -5.25 -4.35 -9.28
N MET A 188 -4.88 -4.72 -10.49
CA MET A 188 -5.30 -5.98 -11.11
C MET A 188 -4.09 -6.91 -11.23
N MET A 189 -4.24 -8.17 -10.85
CA MET A 189 -3.15 -9.16 -10.92
C MET A 189 -3.52 -10.34 -11.79
N ASP A 190 -2.66 -10.64 -12.75
CA ASP A 190 -2.77 -11.81 -13.62
C ASP A 190 -1.61 -12.77 -13.36
N ARG A 191 -1.91 -14.06 -13.17
CA ARG A 191 -0.91 -15.14 -13.10
C ARG A 191 -0.77 -15.81 -14.45
N GLY A 192 0.46 -15.93 -14.95
CA GLY A 192 0.80 -16.63 -16.18
C GLY A 192 1.76 -17.78 -15.91
N SER A 193 1.66 -18.84 -16.73
CA SER A 193 2.67 -19.90 -16.75
C SER A 193 2.80 -20.48 -18.15
N THR A 194 3.98 -21.01 -18.49
CA THR A 194 4.24 -21.65 -19.78
C THR A 194 5.30 -22.74 -19.62
N ILE A 195 5.14 -23.83 -20.38
CA ILE A 195 6.13 -24.88 -20.54
C ILE A 195 6.51 -24.94 -22.01
N GLU A 196 7.80 -25.00 -22.29
CA GLU A 196 8.30 -25.27 -23.63
C GLU A 196 9.38 -26.34 -23.57
N THR A 197 9.49 -27.11 -24.66
CA THR A 197 10.53 -28.10 -24.88
C THR A 197 11.14 -27.82 -26.24
N SER A 198 12.46 -27.73 -26.31
CA SER A 198 13.18 -27.49 -27.56
C SER A 198 12.81 -28.56 -28.59
N LYS A 199 12.33 -28.15 -29.76
CA LYS A 199 11.91 -29.06 -30.84
C LYS A 199 13.04 -29.43 -31.80
N ASP A 200 14.28 -29.08 -31.48
CA ASP A 200 15.39 -29.24 -32.41
C ASP A 200 15.94 -30.68 -32.36
N THR A 201 15.55 -31.48 -33.34
CA THR A 201 16.00 -32.87 -33.51
C THR A 201 17.46 -32.98 -33.98
N GLN A 202 18.12 -31.87 -34.31
CA GLN A 202 19.52 -31.83 -34.73
C GLN A 202 20.48 -31.35 -33.62
N ALA A 203 19.97 -30.78 -32.53
CA ALA A 203 20.79 -30.30 -31.42
C ALA A 203 21.29 -31.48 -30.55
N LYS A 204 22.60 -31.50 -30.24
CA LYS A 204 23.18 -32.47 -29.28
C LYS A 204 22.68 -32.26 -27.84
N VAL A 205 22.08 -31.09 -27.55
CA VAL A 205 21.53 -30.73 -26.24
C VAL A 205 20.08 -30.28 -26.44
N ALA A 206 19.14 -31.00 -25.85
CA ALA A 206 17.74 -30.57 -25.78
C ALA A 206 17.49 -29.83 -24.46
N SER A 207 16.47 -28.98 -24.40
CA SER A 207 16.08 -28.29 -23.17
C SER A 207 14.56 -28.31 -22.95
N LYS A 208 14.16 -28.27 -21.68
CA LYS A 208 12.78 -28.07 -21.25
C LYS A 208 12.77 -26.96 -20.22
N TRP A 209 11.93 -25.96 -20.40
CA TRP A 209 11.79 -24.89 -19.43
C TRP A 209 10.34 -24.71 -18.98
N PHE A 210 10.18 -24.26 -17.74
CA PHE A 210 8.92 -23.83 -17.17
C PHE A 210 9.12 -22.41 -16.63
N LYS A 211 8.21 -21.52 -17.03
CA LYS A 211 8.17 -20.14 -16.61
C LYS A 211 6.86 -19.89 -15.89
N GLU A 212 6.92 -19.18 -14.77
CA GLU A 212 5.74 -18.72 -14.04
C GLU A 212 5.95 -17.30 -13.55
N TRP A 213 4.91 -16.47 -13.70
CA TRP A 213 4.98 -15.06 -13.42
C TRP A 213 3.64 -14.48 -13.00
N TRP A 214 3.71 -13.32 -12.37
CA TRP A 214 2.56 -12.50 -12.03
C TRP A 214 2.77 -11.09 -12.53
N THR A 215 1.80 -10.58 -13.27
CA THR A 215 1.81 -9.21 -13.77
C THR A 215 0.84 -8.38 -12.94
N ALA A 216 1.36 -7.34 -12.28
CA ALA A 216 0.54 -6.31 -11.65
C ALA A 216 0.22 -5.23 -12.69
N LYS A 217 -1.04 -4.81 -12.75
CA LYS A 217 -1.53 -3.73 -13.59
C LYS A 217 -2.14 -2.63 -12.72
N TRP A 218 -2.01 -1.40 -13.18
CA TRP A 218 -2.79 -0.29 -12.67
C TRP A 218 -4.28 -0.49 -12.94
N LEU A 219 -5.16 0.25 -12.26
CA LEU A 219 -6.59 0.19 -12.51
C LEU A 219 -6.98 0.59 -13.93
N TRP A 220 -6.15 1.39 -14.61
CA TRP A 220 -6.29 1.71 -16.03
C TRP A 220 -5.62 0.69 -16.97
N GLY A 221 -5.32 -0.51 -16.49
CA GLY A 221 -4.92 -1.66 -17.32
C GLY A 221 -3.46 -1.71 -17.77
N SER A 222 -2.72 -0.60 -17.74
CA SER A 222 -1.29 -0.61 -18.09
C SER A 222 -0.47 -1.44 -17.08
N LYS A 223 0.62 -2.06 -17.57
CA LYS A 223 1.52 -2.86 -16.74
C LYS A 223 2.22 -1.98 -15.71
N ARG A 224 2.07 -2.34 -14.44
CA ARG A 224 2.69 -1.68 -13.29
C ARG A 224 3.95 -2.39 -12.83
N GLY A 225 3.98 -3.71 -12.94
CA GLY A 225 5.13 -4.52 -12.53
C GLY A 225 4.96 -5.98 -12.88
N GLU A 226 6.02 -6.75 -12.70
CA GLU A 226 6.00 -8.19 -12.87
C GLU A 226 7.07 -8.85 -12.00
N ILE A 227 6.71 -10.01 -11.45
CA ILE A 227 7.62 -10.90 -10.74
C ILE A 227 7.49 -12.31 -11.32
N GLY A 228 8.58 -13.06 -11.35
CA GLY A 228 8.54 -14.43 -11.85
C GLY A 228 9.85 -15.16 -11.71
N TYR A 229 9.80 -16.43 -12.12
CA TYR A 229 10.93 -17.31 -12.23
C TYR A 229 10.80 -18.22 -13.45
N GLN A 230 11.94 -18.70 -13.93
CA GLN A 230 12.04 -19.70 -14.98
C GLN A 230 13.08 -20.73 -14.57
N ILE A 231 12.70 -22.00 -14.61
CA ILE A 231 13.62 -23.13 -14.48
C ILE A 231 13.81 -23.78 -15.85
N THR A 232 15.06 -24.06 -16.20
CA THR A 232 15.47 -24.70 -17.45
C THR A 232 16.25 -25.97 -17.13
N ILE A 233 15.86 -27.10 -17.74
CA ILE A 233 16.61 -28.36 -17.71
C ILE A 233 17.24 -28.56 -19.07
N TYR A 234 18.49 -29.02 -19.07
CA TYR A 234 19.22 -29.43 -20.26
C TYR A 234 19.40 -30.95 -20.26
N TYR A 235 19.31 -31.55 -21.44
CA TYR A 235 19.42 -32.98 -21.68
C TYR A 235 20.57 -33.27 -22.64
N ASN A 236 21.31 -34.33 -22.38
CA ASN A 236 22.21 -34.95 -23.35
C ASN A 236 21.70 -36.37 -23.63
N GLY A 237 21.09 -36.58 -24.80
CA GLY A 237 20.27 -37.76 -25.06
C GLY A 237 19.06 -37.83 -24.12
N SER A 238 18.87 -38.96 -23.44
CA SER A 238 17.77 -39.17 -22.47
C SER A 238 18.09 -38.74 -21.05
N THR A 239 19.33 -38.28 -20.78
CA THR A 239 19.80 -37.99 -19.42
C THR A 239 19.86 -36.49 -19.19
N VAL A 240 19.41 -36.05 -18.00
CA VAL A 240 19.57 -34.66 -17.57
C VAL A 240 21.05 -34.35 -17.39
N SER A 241 21.55 -33.33 -18.09
CA SER A 241 22.94 -32.89 -18.03
C SER A 241 23.14 -31.72 -17.08
N ASN A 242 22.18 -30.80 -17.02
CA ASN A 242 22.25 -29.63 -16.16
C ASN A 242 20.86 -29.02 -15.90
N ALA A 243 20.76 -28.14 -14.90
CA ALA A 243 19.61 -27.29 -14.68
C ALA A 243 20.06 -25.87 -14.32
N ASP A 244 19.28 -24.89 -14.77
CA ASP A 244 19.50 -23.47 -14.53
C ASP A 244 18.20 -22.79 -14.11
N VAL A 245 18.33 -21.65 -13.42
CA VAL A 245 17.19 -20.86 -12.97
C VAL A 245 17.47 -19.38 -13.15
N SER A 246 16.47 -18.66 -13.63
CA SER A 246 16.48 -17.20 -13.71
C SER A 246 15.23 -16.65 -13.04
N ASP A 247 15.35 -15.52 -12.37
CA ASP A 247 14.23 -14.83 -11.74
C ASP A 247 14.29 -13.33 -12.01
N TRP A 248 13.14 -12.69 -11.88
CA TRP A 248 13.02 -11.25 -12.07
C TRP A 248 11.91 -10.67 -11.20
N GLY A 249 12.08 -9.40 -10.85
CA GLY A 249 11.06 -8.62 -10.18
C GLY A 249 11.25 -7.14 -10.48
N ASN A 250 10.17 -6.49 -10.91
CA ASN A 250 10.14 -5.04 -11.12
C ASN A 250 8.74 -4.50 -10.85
N ILE A 251 8.68 -3.24 -10.41
CA ILE A 251 7.44 -2.48 -10.26
C ILE A 251 7.76 -1.00 -10.43
N SER A 252 6.88 -0.24 -11.07
CA SER A 252 7.05 1.21 -11.27
C SER A 252 7.02 1.98 -9.95
N LEU A 253 6.11 1.62 -9.05
CA LEU A 253 5.96 2.22 -7.72
C LEU A 253 5.62 1.14 -6.71
N GLY A 254 6.55 0.90 -5.78
CA GLY A 254 6.45 -0.09 -4.72
C GLY A 254 7.74 -0.89 -4.55
N LYS A 255 7.61 -2.14 -4.10
CA LYS A 255 8.73 -3.06 -3.92
C LYS A 255 8.45 -4.34 -4.70
N ALA A 256 9.44 -4.85 -5.42
CA ALA A 256 9.35 -6.14 -6.11
C ALA A 256 10.70 -6.85 -6.00
N LYS A 257 10.66 -8.15 -5.69
CA LYS A 257 11.84 -8.98 -5.58
C LYS A 257 11.47 -10.43 -5.87
N SER A 258 12.37 -11.13 -6.53
CA SER A 258 12.31 -12.56 -6.75
C SER A 258 13.68 -13.14 -6.42
N GLU A 259 13.70 -14.35 -5.91
CA GLU A 259 14.90 -15.12 -5.65
C GLU A 259 14.62 -16.58 -5.98
N SER A 260 15.53 -17.22 -6.72
CA SER A 260 15.39 -18.62 -7.10
C SER A 260 16.72 -19.38 -7.03
N LYS A 261 16.66 -20.69 -6.79
CA LYS A 261 17.86 -21.54 -6.71
C LYS A 261 17.59 -23.00 -7.04
N ILE A 262 18.50 -23.59 -7.81
CA ILE A 262 18.51 -25.03 -8.10
C ILE A 262 18.86 -25.85 -6.85
N LEU A 263 18.11 -26.93 -6.62
CA LEU A 263 18.36 -27.90 -5.55
C LEU A 263 19.31 -29.02 -6.04
N LYS A 264 20.62 -28.83 -5.84
CA LYS A 264 21.66 -29.77 -6.36
C LYS A 264 21.86 -31.05 -5.54
N ARG A 265 21.29 -31.16 -4.32
CA ARG A 265 21.72 -32.16 -3.31
C ARG A 265 20.93 -33.47 -3.30
N THR A 266 19.88 -33.64 -4.10
CA THR A 266 18.91 -34.74 -3.92
C THR A 266 18.79 -35.71 -5.10
N GLY A 267 19.71 -35.69 -6.07
CA GLY A 267 19.51 -36.42 -7.33
C GLY A 267 18.40 -35.84 -8.21
N ALA A 268 17.73 -34.78 -7.75
CA ALA A 268 16.64 -34.09 -8.41
C ALA A 268 17.16 -32.94 -9.29
N TYR A 269 17.92 -33.27 -10.33
CA TYR A 269 18.17 -32.30 -11.40
C TYR A 269 16.82 -31.90 -12.00
N GLY A 270 16.51 -30.59 -11.99
CA GLY A 270 15.20 -30.10 -12.42
C GLY A 270 14.25 -29.66 -11.33
N GLN A 271 14.74 -29.49 -10.09
CA GLN A 271 14.02 -28.82 -9.01
C GLN A 271 14.63 -27.45 -8.68
N CYS A 272 13.78 -26.43 -8.52
CA CYS A 272 14.17 -25.13 -7.97
C CYS A 272 13.31 -24.75 -6.76
N LYS A 273 13.91 -24.06 -5.79
CA LYS A 273 13.17 -23.25 -4.83
C LYS A 273 13.03 -21.84 -5.35
N TYR A 274 11.92 -21.20 -5.04
CA TYR A 274 11.68 -19.80 -5.36
C TYR A 274 10.98 -19.09 -4.20
N ALA A 275 11.23 -17.79 -4.09
CA ALA A 275 10.50 -16.84 -3.26
C ALA A 275 10.37 -15.54 -4.04
N LEU A 276 9.15 -15.09 -4.26
CA LEU A 276 8.84 -13.89 -5.04
C LEU A 276 7.77 -13.07 -4.35
N GLY A 277 7.93 -11.76 -4.44
CA GLY A 277 7.05 -10.81 -3.78
C GLY A 277 6.98 -9.50 -4.55
N LEU A 278 5.79 -8.91 -4.60
CA LEU A 278 5.54 -7.58 -5.14
C LEU A 278 4.50 -6.90 -4.25
N CYS A 279 4.72 -5.64 -3.90
CA CYS A 279 3.73 -4.85 -3.18
C CYS A 279 3.72 -3.38 -3.61
N THR A 280 2.61 -2.69 -3.37
CA THR A 280 2.47 -1.24 -3.54
C THR A 280 3.31 -0.47 -2.49
N PRO A 281 3.57 0.85 -2.68
CA PRO A 281 4.47 1.64 -1.83
C PRO A 281 4.16 1.63 -0.33
N THR A 282 2.88 1.45 0.02
CA THR A 282 2.38 1.45 1.39
C THR A 282 2.60 0.13 2.13
N GLY A 283 3.20 -0.87 1.45
CA GLY A 283 3.54 -2.17 2.01
C GLY A 283 5.04 -2.46 2.02
N SER A 284 5.40 -3.56 2.65
CA SER A 284 6.76 -4.03 2.82
C SER A 284 6.89 -5.52 2.53
N LEU A 285 8.07 -5.91 2.05
CA LEU A 285 8.42 -7.30 1.80
C LEU A 285 9.68 -7.65 2.58
N SER A 286 9.66 -8.81 3.24
CA SER A 286 10.84 -9.38 3.88
C SER A 286 11.16 -10.72 3.24
N PHE A 287 12.43 -10.91 2.85
CA PHE A 287 12.91 -12.11 2.18
C PHE A 287 13.95 -12.80 3.04
N ASN A 288 13.79 -14.11 3.20
CA ASN A 288 14.82 -14.98 3.73
C ASN A 288 15.34 -15.89 2.61
N SER A 289 16.49 -15.51 2.06
CA SER A 289 17.15 -16.20 0.96
C SER A 289 17.69 -17.58 1.33
N ASN A 290 17.92 -17.84 2.62
CA ASN A 290 18.38 -19.16 3.08
C ASN A 290 17.25 -20.19 3.03
N ASN A 291 16.04 -19.77 3.40
CA ASN A 291 14.86 -20.65 3.48
C ASN A 291 13.90 -20.50 2.29
N PHE A 292 14.13 -19.53 1.40
CA PHE A 292 13.22 -19.17 0.30
C PHE A 292 11.81 -18.90 0.83
N THR A 293 11.73 -18.00 1.81
CA THR A 293 10.45 -17.52 2.34
C THR A 293 10.34 -16.03 2.11
N VAL A 294 9.13 -15.59 1.81
CA VAL A 294 8.79 -14.17 1.67
C VAL A 294 7.58 -13.90 2.55
N SER A 295 7.62 -12.77 3.26
CA SER A 295 6.48 -12.27 4.03
C SER A 295 6.17 -10.84 3.63
N PHE A 296 4.90 -10.48 3.80
CA PHE A 296 4.38 -9.15 3.56
C PHE A 296 3.93 -8.52 4.88
N SER A 297 4.15 -7.22 5.02
CA SER A 297 3.61 -6.39 6.10
C SER A 297 3.17 -5.02 5.59
N GLY A 298 2.34 -4.31 6.35
CA GLY A 298 1.84 -2.99 5.99
C GLY A 298 0.56 -3.01 5.18
N LEU A 299 0.16 -1.84 4.69
CA LEU A 299 -1.08 -1.70 3.94
C LEU A 299 -0.76 -1.64 2.46
N GLY A 300 -1.21 -2.59 1.65
CA GLY A 300 -0.89 -2.52 0.22
C GLY A 300 -1.29 -3.77 -0.52
N SER A 301 -1.62 -3.59 -1.78
CA SER A 301 -1.87 -4.73 -2.64
C SER A 301 -0.57 -5.46 -2.88
N ASN A 302 -0.59 -6.79 -2.75
CA ASN A 302 0.61 -7.60 -2.81
C ASN A 302 0.37 -8.97 -3.46
N ILE A 303 1.46 -9.53 -3.98
CA ILE A 303 1.60 -10.95 -4.24
C ILE A 303 2.79 -11.41 -3.42
N VAL A 304 2.63 -12.52 -2.74
CA VAL A 304 3.69 -13.27 -2.10
C VAL A 304 3.53 -14.72 -2.54
N SER A 305 4.60 -15.31 -3.09
CA SER A 305 4.62 -16.72 -3.42
C SER A 305 5.99 -17.30 -3.16
N ASN A 306 6.04 -18.47 -2.56
CA ASN A 306 7.26 -19.23 -2.40
C ASN A 306 6.95 -20.72 -2.48
N GLY A 307 7.92 -21.51 -2.90
CA GLY A 307 7.69 -22.93 -3.09
C GLY A 307 8.86 -23.66 -3.74
N THR A 308 8.60 -24.90 -4.10
CA THR A 308 9.51 -25.73 -4.90
C THR A 308 8.80 -26.12 -6.19
N LYS A 309 9.47 -25.92 -7.33
CA LYS A 309 8.99 -26.38 -8.63
C LYS A 309 9.86 -27.53 -9.11
N SER A 310 9.23 -28.66 -9.45
CA SER A 310 9.87 -29.76 -10.17
C SER A 310 9.39 -29.75 -11.63
N LEU A 311 10.34 -29.90 -12.55
CA LEU A 311 10.07 -30.15 -13.97
C LEU A 311 10.17 -31.64 -14.34
N TYR A 312 10.61 -32.45 -13.37
CA TYR A 312 10.64 -33.91 -13.39
C TYR A 312 9.48 -34.45 -12.52
N PRO A 313 8.82 -35.57 -12.89
CA PRO A 313 7.83 -36.24 -12.06
C PRO A 313 8.35 -36.59 -10.66
#